data_AF-A0A672GF45-F1
#
_entry.id   AF-A0A672GF45-F1
#
_cell.length_a   1.000
_cell.length_b   1.000
_cell.length_c   1.000
_cell.angle_alpha   90.00
_cell.angle_beta   90.00
_cell.angle_gamma   90.00
#
_symmetry.space_group_name_H-M   'P 1'
#
loop_
_entity.id
_entity.type
_entity.pdbx_description
1 polymer ?
#
loop_
_entity_poly.entity_id
_entity_poly.type
_entity_poly.pdbx_seq_one_letter_code
_entity_poly.pdbx_strand_id
1 'polypeptide(L)'
;MVKKQRGKTDSSPKNMDREEHAAHFNDSSDEEAPDEVTFEDSKAQALRSMARAIETVRREKELLKEKRRKRQELFQEQKKRKLLPADVLEEIDSSPSKLVRLSDSHSPDSCFILFFSLKGSYTVTTTKAQTTSFQQQAAADFIQSRLYGPGSCRTTSKNCSTDLFTQ
;
A
#
# COMPACT_ATOMS: atom_id res chain seq x y z
N MET A 1 30.50 -10.36 -1.87
CA MET A 1 30.55 -10.68 -0.44
C MET A 1 30.35 -9.41 0.36
N VAL A 2 29.41 -9.40 1.32
CA VAL A 2 29.38 -8.69 2.62
C VAL A 2 27.93 -8.75 3.10
N LYS A 3 27.62 -9.67 4.04
CA LYS A 3 26.35 -9.68 4.77
C LYS A 3 26.53 -8.77 5.99
N LYS A 4 25.79 -7.67 6.07
CA LYS A 4 25.70 -6.87 7.30
C LYS A 4 24.83 -7.61 8.31
N GLN A 5 25.47 -8.17 9.34
CA GLN A 5 24.83 -8.52 10.61
C GLN A 5 24.38 -7.23 11.30
N ARG A 6 23.13 -7.19 11.79
CA ARG A 6 22.68 -6.14 12.70
C ARG A 6 22.03 -6.78 13.93
N GLY A 7 22.80 -6.71 15.03
CA GLY A 7 22.35 -6.48 16.40
C GLY A 7 21.18 -7.28 16.94
N LYS A 8 21.49 -8.24 17.82
CA LYS A 8 20.65 -8.58 18.96
C LYS A 8 20.52 -7.34 19.86
N THR A 9 19.33 -7.07 20.36
CA THR A 9 19.10 -6.17 21.50
C THR A 9 18.25 -6.91 22.52
N ASP A 10 18.89 -7.31 23.61
CA ASP A 10 18.24 -7.66 24.86
C ASP A 10 17.76 -6.37 25.55
N SER A 11 16.53 -6.34 26.08
CA SER A 11 16.19 -5.76 27.40
C SER A 11 14.67 -5.70 27.60
N SER A 12 14.25 -6.28 28.73
CA SER A 12 12.91 -6.19 29.32
C SER A 12 12.67 -4.79 29.93
N PRO A 13 11.41 -4.38 30.19
CA PRO A 13 10.95 -4.42 31.57
C PRO A 13 9.45 -4.76 31.80
N LYS A 14 9.24 -5.65 32.78
CA LYS A 14 8.35 -5.64 33.97
C LYS A 14 7.27 -4.54 34.12
N ASN A 15 6.00 -4.97 34.30
CA ASN A 15 5.01 -4.65 35.37
C ASN A 15 3.62 -5.18 34.91
N MET A 16 3.09 -6.28 35.45
CA MET A 16 2.25 -6.41 36.67
C MET A 16 0.96 -5.57 36.64
N ASP A 17 -0.10 -6.13 36.06
CA ASP A 17 -1.48 -5.88 36.49
C ASP A 17 -2.19 -7.23 36.65
N ARG A 18 -2.80 -7.40 37.82
CA ARG A 18 -3.43 -8.61 38.34
C ARG A 18 -4.91 -8.35 38.45
N GLU A 19 -5.74 -9.02 37.66
CA GLU A 19 -7.12 -9.34 38.06
C GLU A 19 -7.66 -10.57 37.30
N GLU A 20 -7.57 -11.69 38.01
CA GLU A 20 -8.51 -12.84 38.07
C GLU A 20 -9.31 -13.23 36.83
N HIS A 21 -8.69 -14.05 35.96
CA HIS A 21 -9.42 -15.07 35.19
C HIS A 21 -9.37 -16.40 35.94
N ALA A 22 -10.19 -16.51 36.98
CA ALA A 22 -10.40 -17.78 37.66
C ALA A 22 -11.30 -18.69 36.80
N ALA A 23 -10.82 -19.92 36.60
CA ALA A 23 -11.57 -21.11 36.22
C ALA A 23 -12.14 -21.17 34.78
N HIS A 24 -11.26 -21.36 33.80
CA HIS A 24 -11.47 -22.40 32.78
C HIS A 24 -10.14 -22.98 32.29
N PHE A 25 -9.21 -23.26 33.21
CA PHE A 25 -8.10 -24.16 32.95
C PHE A 25 -8.68 -25.57 33.02
N ASN A 26 -9.21 -26.06 31.90
CA ASN A 26 -9.51 -27.48 31.77
C ASN A 26 -8.17 -28.19 31.74
N ASP A 27 -7.79 -28.59 32.95
CA ASP A 27 -6.81 -29.58 33.34
C ASP A 27 -7.16 -30.93 32.71
N SER A 28 -6.92 -31.03 31.41
CA SER A 28 -6.53 -32.29 30.77
C SER A 28 -5.08 -32.09 30.33
N SER A 29 -4.23 -31.76 31.31
CA SER A 29 -2.79 -31.87 31.15
C SER A 29 -2.45 -33.36 31.06
N ASP A 30 -2.54 -33.89 29.85
CA ASP A 30 -1.90 -35.14 29.47
C ASP A 30 -0.39 -34.85 29.56
N GLU A 31 0.16 -35.11 30.74
CA GLU A 31 1.59 -35.08 31.08
C GLU A 31 2.27 -36.27 30.39
N GLU A 32 2.10 -36.36 29.07
CA GLU A 32 2.86 -37.27 28.23
C GLU A 32 4.28 -36.71 28.23
N ALA A 33 5.17 -37.42 28.92
CA ALA A 33 6.60 -37.12 28.93
C ALA A 33 7.06 -36.92 27.47
N PRO A 34 7.92 -35.93 27.19
CA PRO A 34 8.36 -35.69 25.83
C PRO A 34 8.95 -36.98 25.27
N ASP A 35 8.36 -37.48 24.18
CA ASP A 35 8.82 -38.66 23.45
C ASP A 35 10.35 -38.63 23.34
N GLU A 36 11.01 -39.74 23.64
CA GLU A 36 12.45 -39.86 23.41
C GLU A 36 12.74 -39.77 21.91
N VAL A 37 12.95 -38.54 21.42
CA VAL A 37 13.27 -38.29 20.01
C VAL A 37 14.68 -38.81 19.74
N THR A 38 14.77 -39.87 18.95
CA THR A 38 16.07 -40.40 18.57
C THR A 38 16.81 -39.43 17.64
N PHE A 39 18.14 -39.50 17.62
CA PHE A 39 18.95 -38.67 16.71
C PHE A 39 18.56 -38.86 15.24
N GLU A 40 18.15 -40.06 14.84
CA GLU A 40 17.72 -40.33 13.47
C GLU A 40 16.35 -39.71 13.16
N ASP A 41 15.42 -39.70 14.13
CA ASP A 41 14.12 -39.04 13.98
C ASP A 41 14.28 -37.52 13.86
N SER A 42 15.15 -36.93 14.68
CA SER A 42 15.48 -35.49 14.58
C SER A 42 16.06 -35.14 13.21
N LYS A 43 16.97 -35.97 12.69
CA LYS A 43 17.54 -35.83 11.35
C LYS A 43 16.47 -35.96 10.26
N ALA A 44 15.60 -36.96 10.34
CA ALA A 44 14.52 -37.15 9.39
C ALA A 44 13.52 -35.98 9.42
N GLN A 45 13.18 -35.49 10.61
CA GLN A 45 12.30 -34.34 10.80
C GLN A 45 12.91 -33.06 10.22
N ALA A 46 14.21 -32.82 10.41
CA ALA A 46 14.91 -31.68 9.84
C ALA A 46 14.88 -31.70 8.31
N LEU A 47 15.14 -32.86 7.67
CA LEU A 47 15.07 -33.01 6.23
C LEU A 47 13.64 -32.78 5.68
N ARG A 48 12.63 -33.33 6.35
CA ARG A 48 11.21 -33.09 6.00
C ARG A 48 10.83 -31.63 6.14
N SER A 49 11.28 -30.97 7.21
CA SER A 49 11.05 -29.55 7.44
C SER A 49 11.64 -28.70 6.32
N MET A 50 12.89 -28.96 5.94
CA MET A 50 13.55 -28.27 4.83
C MET A 50 12.82 -28.48 3.49
N ALA A 51 12.40 -29.72 3.20
CA ALA A 51 11.66 -30.02 1.98
C ALA A 51 10.32 -29.27 1.93
N ARG A 52 9.56 -29.29 3.03
CA ARG A 52 8.30 -28.54 3.16
C ARG A 52 8.51 -27.04 2.97
N ALA A 53 9.56 -26.47 3.56
CA ALA A 53 9.90 -25.06 3.41
C ALA A 53 10.15 -24.70 1.92
N ILE A 54 10.91 -25.52 1.20
CA ILE A 54 11.17 -25.28 -0.24
C ILE A 54 9.88 -25.37 -1.06
N GLU A 55 9.02 -26.36 -0.79
CA GLU A 55 7.75 -26.52 -1.50
C GLU A 55 6.78 -25.37 -1.25
N THR A 56 6.66 -24.90 -0.01
CA THR A 56 5.78 -23.78 0.33
C THR A 56 6.16 -22.50 -0.42
N VAL A 57 7.46 -22.18 -0.48
CA VAL A 57 7.97 -21.02 -1.25
C VAL A 57 7.65 -21.15 -2.74
N ARG A 58 7.76 -22.36 -3.31
CA ARG A 58 7.41 -22.61 -4.72
C ARG A 58 5.92 -22.38 -4.98
N ARG A 59 5.05 -22.97 -4.14
CA ARG A 59 3.58 -22.80 -4.24
C ARG A 59 3.17 -21.34 -4.08
N GLU A 60 3.74 -20.64 -3.09
CA GLU A 60 3.42 -19.23 -2.84
C GLU A 60 3.79 -18.32 -4.03
N LYS A 61 4.94 -18.58 -4.65
CA LYS A 61 5.37 -17.88 -5.86
C LYS A 61 4.40 -18.09 -7.02
N GLU A 62 3.86 -19.30 -7.17
CA GLU A 62 2.85 -19.61 -8.19
C GLU A 62 1.53 -18.88 -7.92
N LEU A 63 1.04 -18.89 -6.68
CA LEU A 63 -0.14 -18.14 -6.27
C LEU A 63 0.00 -16.63 -6.55
N LEU A 64 1.19 -16.07 -6.32
CA LEU A 64 1.45 -14.65 -6.61
C LEU A 64 1.40 -14.35 -8.11
N LYS A 65 1.92 -15.25 -8.95
CA LYS A 65 1.82 -15.15 -10.41
C LYS A 65 0.38 -15.26 -10.89
N GLU A 66 -0.41 -16.19 -10.35
CA GLU A 66 -1.83 -16.34 -10.69
C GLU A 66 -2.61 -15.06 -10.35
N LYS A 67 -2.37 -14.48 -9.17
CA LYS A 67 -2.96 -13.18 -8.78
C LYS A 67 -2.61 -12.06 -9.77
N ARG A 68 -1.35 -12.02 -10.26
CA ARG A 68 -0.94 -11.05 -11.28
C ARG A 68 -1.68 -11.28 -12.59
N ARG A 69 -1.80 -12.53 -13.03
CA ARG A 69 -2.52 -12.90 -14.25
C ARG A 69 -4.00 -12.52 -14.18
N LYS A 70 -4.70 -12.84 -13.09
CA LYS A 70 -6.10 -12.45 -12.87
C LYS A 70 -6.31 -10.94 -12.92
N ARG A 71 -5.42 -10.16 -12.32
CA ARG A 71 -5.49 -8.69 -12.41
C ARG A 71 -5.34 -8.18 -13.84
N GLN A 72 -4.45 -8.80 -14.62
CA GLN A 72 -4.26 -8.44 -16.03
C GLN A 72 -5.48 -8.83 -16.88
N GLU A 73 -6.08 -10.00 -16.62
CA GLU A 73 -7.30 -10.46 -17.29
C GLU A 73 -8.48 -9.53 -17.00
N LEU A 74 -8.67 -9.10 -15.75
CA LEU A 74 -9.69 -8.11 -15.40
C LEU A 74 -9.50 -6.78 -16.12
N PHE A 75 -8.26 -6.31 -16.27
CA PHE A 75 -7.97 -5.10 -17.02
C PHE A 75 -8.33 -5.27 -18.51
N GLN A 76 -7.99 -6.41 -19.11
CA GLN A 76 -8.36 -6.74 -20.48
C GLN A 76 -9.89 -6.81 -20.65
N GLU A 77 -10.60 -7.48 -19.74
CA GLU A 77 -12.06 -7.54 -19.76
C GLU A 77 -12.69 -6.17 -19.58
N GLN A 78 -12.19 -5.34 -18.67
CA GLN A 78 -12.65 -3.96 -18.52
C GLN A 78 -12.41 -3.15 -19.79
N LYS A 79 -11.24 -3.26 -20.42
CA LYS A 79 -10.94 -2.63 -21.71
C LYS A 79 -11.92 -3.08 -22.79
N LYS A 80 -12.21 -4.39 -22.86
CA LYS A 80 -13.20 -4.96 -23.80
C LYS A 80 -14.63 -4.49 -23.51
N ARG A 81 -15.04 -4.43 -22.24
CA ARG A 81 -16.38 -3.97 -21.82
C ARG A 81 -16.57 -2.46 -21.96
N LYS A 82 -15.49 -1.68 -21.88
CA LYS A 82 -15.51 -0.22 -22.09
C LYS A 82 -15.39 0.15 -23.56
N LEU A 83 -14.95 -0.79 -24.41
CA LEU A 83 -15.04 -0.64 -25.85
C LEU A 83 -16.49 -0.85 -26.26
N LEU A 84 -17.02 0.03 -27.11
CA LEU A 84 -18.33 -0.17 -27.71
C LEU A 84 -18.32 -1.48 -28.52
N PRO A 85 -19.45 -2.19 -28.64
CA PRO A 85 -19.55 -3.37 -29.48
C PRO A 85 -19.01 -3.08 -30.89
N ALA A 86 -18.28 -4.04 -31.46
CA ALA A 86 -17.66 -3.89 -32.77
C ALA A 86 -18.69 -3.48 -33.85
N ASP A 87 -19.90 -4.04 -33.75
CA ASP A 87 -21.05 -3.73 -34.61
C ASP A 87 -21.39 -2.23 -34.64
N VAL A 88 -21.24 -1.52 -33.51
CA VAL A 88 -21.50 -0.06 -33.43
C VAL A 88 -20.34 0.74 -34.03
N LEU A 89 -19.09 0.28 -33.87
CA LEU A 89 -17.95 0.92 -34.55
C LEU A 89 -18.06 0.76 -36.06
N GLU A 90 -18.42 -0.42 -36.55
CA GLU A 90 -18.56 -0.72 -37.97
C GLU A 90 -19.68 0.13 -38.62
N GLU A 91 -20.77 0.40 -37.91
CA GLU A 91 -21.84 1.30 -38.39
C GLU A 91 -21.34 2.75 -38.54
N ILE A 92 -20.53 3.24 -37.60
CA ILE A 92 -19.95 4.60 -37.68
C ILE A 92 -18.98 4.69 -38.85
N ASP A 93 -18.11 3.70 -39.04
CA ASP A 93 -17.11 3.68 -40.11
C ASP A 93 -17.75 3.48 -41.50
N SER A 94 -18.85 2.73 -41.57
CA SER A 94 -19.63 2.50 -42.80
C SER A 94 -20.55 3.67 -43.13
N SER A 95 -20.89 4.50 -42.15
CA SER A 95 -21.66 5.71 -42.39
C SER A 95 -20.78 6.72 -43.14
N PRO A 96 -21.15 7.14 -44.37
CA PRO A 96 -20.43 8.20 -45.05
C PRO A 96 -20.68 9.49 -44.25
N SER A 97 -19.72 9.88 -43.40
CA SER A 97 -19.73 11.19 -42.78
C SER A 97 -19.77 12.22 -43.91
N LYS A 98 -20.90 12.92 -44.05
CA LYS A 98 -21.02 14.09 -44.93
C LYS A 98 -20.16 15.18 -44.33
N LEU A 99 -18.86 15.07 -44.55
CA LEU A 99 -17.87 16.10 -44.31
C LEU A 99 -18.25 17.27 -45.21
N VAL A 100 -18.90 18.27 -44.63
CA VAL A 100 -19.05 19.58 -45.23
C VAL A 100 -17.63 20.07 -45.53
N ARG A 101 -17.29 20.06 -46.81
CA ARG A 101 -15.99 20.48 -47.34
C ARG A 101 -15.75 21.94 -46.96
N LEU A 102 -14.85 22.18 -46.03
CA LEU A 102 -14.15 23.45 -45.93
C LEU A 102 -12.74 23.22 -46.47
N SER A 103 -12.50 23.94 -47.55
CA SER A 103 -11.35 23.95 -48.44
C SER A 103 -9.99 24.13 -47.75
N ASP A 104 -9.05 23.28 -48.18
CA ASP A 104 -7.70 23.61 -48.65
C ASP A 104 -6.82 24.55 -47.80
N SER A 105 -5.99 23.98 -46.92
CA SER A 105 -4.61 24.45 -46.67
C SER A 105 -3.81 23.40 -45.88
N HIS A 106 -2.68 22.98 -46.43
CA HIS A 106 -1.67 22.12 -45.79
C HIS A 106 -1.14 22.70 -44.46
N SER A 107 -1.22 21.94 -43.37
CA SER A 107 -0.31 22.05 -42.22
C SER A 107 -0.39 20.76 -41.39
N PRO A 108 0.70 19.98 -41.28
CA PRO A 108 0.72 18.75 -40.49
C PRO A 108 1.16 19.09 -39.06
N ASP A 109 0.27 19.65 -38.25
CA ASP A 109 0.40 19.71 -36.77
C ASP A 109 -0.98 19.93 -36.13
N SER A 110 -2.01 19.22 -36.60
CA SER A 110 -3.31 19.19 -35.93
C SER A 110 -3.30 18.12 -34.84
N CYS A 111 -2.59 18.42 -33.74
CA CYS A 111 -2.96 17.83 -32.47
C CYS A 111 -4.43 18.20 -32.22
N PHE A 112 -5.30 17.21 -32.37
CA PHE A 112 -6.71 17.15 -31.99
C PHE A 112 -6.88 17.45 -30.49
N ILE A 113 -6.57 18.68 -30.09
CA ILE A 113 -7.06 19.23 -28.83
C ILE A 113 -8.41 19.81 -29.18
N LEU A 114 -9.45 18.98 -29.09
CA LEU A 114 -10.82 19.44 -29.02
C LEU A 114 -10.96 20.19 -27.69
N PHE A 115 -10.50 21.44 -27.71
CA PHE A 115 -10.68 22.41 -26.65
C PHE A 115 -12.16 22.74 -26.62
N PHE A 116 -12.94 21.96 -25.85
CA PHE A 116 -14.28 22.35 -25.44
C PHE A 116 -14.13 23.72 -24.79
N SER A 117 -14.56 24.77 -25.50
CA SER A 117 -14.52 26.13 -25.01
C SER A 117 -15.58 26.25 -23.91
N LEU A 118 -15.14 26.04 -22.66
CA LEU A 118 -15.98 26.19 -21.49
C LEU A 118 -16.32 27.69 -21.32
N LYS A 119 -17.48 28.12 -21.81
CA LYS A 119 -18.01 29.47 -21.58
C LYS A 119 -18.56 29.56 -20.15
N GLY A 120 -17.70 29.97 -19.22
CA GLY A 120 -18.11 30.31 -17.85
C GLY A 120 -16.94 30.85 -17.03
N SER A 121 -17.15 31.93 -16.27
CA SER A 121 -16.18 32.42 -15.29
C SER A 121 -16.21 31.54 -14.05
N TYR A 122 -15.19 30.70 -13.88
CA TYR A 122 -15.06 29.83 -12.72
C TYR A 122 -14.26 30.53 -11.62
N THR A 123 -14.87 30.74 -10.46
CA THR A 123 -14.19 31.23 -9.26
C THR A 123 -13.97 30.08 -8.29
N VAL A 124 -12.70 29.77 -8.04
CA VAL A 124 -12.29 28.76 -7.06
C VAL A 124 -12.11 29.44 -5.71
N THR A 125 -12.96 29.11 -4.75
CA THR A 125 -12.75 29.48 -3.35
C THR A 125 -12.23 28.28 -2.57
N THR A 126 -11.09 28.44 -1.92
CA THR A 126 -10.57 27.43 -0.99
C THR A 126 -11.38 27.46 0.30
N THR A 127 -12.09 26.37 0.58
CA THR A 127 -12.75 26.18 1.88
C THR A 127 -11.68 25.92 2.94
N LYS A 128 -11.85 26.50 4.14
CA LYS A 128 -10.92 26.23 5.24
C LYS A 128 -11.01 24.75 5.61
N ALA A 129 -9.86 24.06 5.60
CA ALA A 129 -9.74 22.67 5.99
C ALA A 129 -10.11 22.52 7.48
N GLN A 130 -11.33 22.07 7.75
CA GLN A 130 -11.88 21.97 9.11
C GLN A 130 -11.65 20.60 9.77
N THR A 131 -11.04 19.63 9.07
CA THR A 131 -11.00 18.23 9.51
C THR A 131 -9.67 17.51 9.20
N THR A 132 -8.54 18.21 9.31
CA THR A 132 -7.22 17.58 9.05
C THR A 132 -6.22 17.72 10.19
N SER A 133 -6.62 18.10 11.41
CA SER A 133 -5.67 18.25 12.52
C SER A 133 -4.90 16.96 12.81
N PHE A 134 -5.58 15.81 12.85
CA PHE A 134 -4.92 14.53 13.12
C PHE A 134 -3.96 14.11 11.99
N GLN A 135 -4.39 14.22 10.73
CA GLN A 135 -3.55 13.87 9.59
C GLN A 135 -2.37 14.84 9.43
N GLN A 136 -2.57 16.12 9.74
CA GLN A 136 -1.50 17.12 9.75
C GLN A 136 -0.51 16.87 10.87
N GLN A 137 -0.98 16.48 12.06
CA GLN A 137 -0.10 16.10 13.16
C GLN A 137 0.74 14.87 12.80
N ALA A 138 0.10 13.83 12.27
CA ALA A 138 0.81 12.62 11.82
C ALA A 138 1.84 12.94 10.71
N ALA A 139 1.52 13.86 9.79
CA ALA A 139 2.46 14.32 8.77
C ALA A 139 3.61 15.14 9.37
N ALA A 140 3.34 15.99 10.37
CA ALA A 140 4.36 16.75 11.07
C ALA A 140 5.32 15.83 11.83
N ASP A 141 4.79 14.85 12.55
CA ASP A 141 5.58 13.86 13.31
C ASP A 141 6.44 13.00 12.36
N PHE A 142 5.91 12.64 11.19
CA PHE A 142 6.67 11.94 10.15
C PHE A 142 7.84 12.79 9.64
N ILE A 143 7.60 14.06 9.34
CA ILE A 143 8.66 14.98 8.88
C ILE A 143 9.69 15.18 9.98
N GLN A 144 9.28 15.40 11.22
CA GLN A 144 10.18 15.53 12.36
C GLN A 144 11.02 14.27 12.50
N SER A 145 10.42 13.10 12.72
CA SER A 145 11.16 11.84 12.93
C SER A 145 12.14 11.46 11.80
N ARG A 146 11.83 11.83 10.55
CA ARG A 146 12.67 11.52 9.37
C ARG A 146 13.75 12.57 9.09
N LEU A 147 13.45 13.85 9.29
CA LEU A 147 14.31 14.96 8.86
C LEU A 147 15.09 15.57 10.02
N TYR A 148 14.52 15.56 11.22
CA TYR A 148 15.02 16.24 12.41
C TYR A 148 14.92 15.27 13.60
N GLY A 149 16.01 14.58 13.94
CA GLY A 149 16.02 13.50 14.94
C GLY A 149 15.40 13.84 16.32
N PRO A 150 15.27 12.85 17.21
CA PRO A 150 14.52 12.98 18.47
C PRO A 150 14.91 14.24 19.27
N GLY A 151 13.92 15.05 19.65
CA GLY A 151 14.12 16.29 20.43
C GLY A 151 14.42 17.55 19.61
N SER A 152 14.38 17.49 18.27
CA SER A 152 14.64 18.66 17.41
C SER A 152 13.36 19.46 17.09
N CYS A 153 13.02 20.42 17.95
CA CYS A 153 11.93 21.38 17.73
C CYS A 153 12.39 22.53 16.83
N ARG A 154 12.68 22.26 15.56
CA ARG A 154 13.03 23.29 14.57
C ARG A 154 11.83 23.61 13.68
N THR A 155 10.69 23.94 14.28
CA THR A 155 9.55 24.46 13.54
C THR A 155 9.85 25.88 13.08
N THR A 156 9.55 26.15 11.82
CA THR A 156 9.79 27.43 11.17
C THR A 156 9.05 28.56 11.89
N SER A 157 9.69 29.72 11.89
CA SER A 157 9.34 30.96 12.58
C SER A 157 7.84 31.26 12.62
N LYS A 158 7.18 30.94 13.73
CA LYS A 158 6.06 31.69 14.30
C LYS A 158 6.20 31.69 15.82
N ASN A 159 6.90 32.71 16.31
CA ASN A 159 6.89 33.24 17.67
C ASN A 159 6.90 32.22 18.82
N CYS A 160 8.08 31.73 19.19
CA CYS A 160 8.35 31.40 20.59
C CYS A 160 8.54 32.72 21.36
N SER A 161 7.44 33.43 21.59
CA SER A 161 7.40 34.57 22.51
C SER A 161 7.07 34.02 23.89
N THR A 162 7.98 34.28 24.84
CA THR A 162 7.74 34.50 26.28
C THR A 162 6.81 33.49 26.96
N ASP A 163 7.32 32.66 27.86
CA ASP A 163 7.38 33.15 29.23
C ASP A 163 8.73 32.99 29.93
N LEU A 164 9.10 34.11 30.54
CA LEU A 164 10.26 34.33 31.38
C LEU A 164 10.13 33.55 32.69
N PHE A 165 11.27 32.99 33.10
CA PHE A 165 11.91 33.25 34.38
C PHE A 165 11.07 34.12 35.36
N THR A 166 10.48 33.52 36.40
CA THR A 166 10.22 34.18 37.68
C THR A 166 10.16 33.15 38.81
N GLN A 167 11.08 33.33 39.76
CA GLN A 167 11.30 32.69 41.08
C GLN A 167 11.76 31.24 41.12
#